data_AF-A0A1M5J5P9-F1
#
_entry.id   AF-A0A1M5J5P9-F1
#
_cell.length_a   1.000
_cell.length_b   1.000
_cell.length_c   1.000
_cell.angle_alpha   90.00
_cell.angle_beta   90.00
_cell.angle_gamma   90.00
#
_symmetry.space_group_name_H-M   'P 1'
#
loop_
_entity.id
_entity.type
_entity.pdbx_description
1 polymer ?
#
loop_
_entity_poly.entity_id
_entity_poly.type
_entity_poly.pdbx_seq_one_letter_code
_entity_poly.pdbx_strand_id
1 'polypeptide(L)'
;MENKIKYNLIFLLFIMIQLVSCQNKNTTECPEEGFCISNKKLFYNQKPLALGMPIEKFIEAVGKYDRKIEHSIGGEIYKEWYWKKQKYEAYTSKGKITFRLKENEYKEYSNIEEIIKKYGKYDSTNVEKVATDISTFYVWDKLGFNVWVDKGMVEQINISPIHKTKMFELKQSDEEILAKGLLLDGSEPTDEEKKNYNAIMARQPKSEFKGNITYNGNTADFSKIGYKDWQKAVSSLKIAGSDFDPPGDSEGWSRWIKEDYELYVTLKRFNNKNGGLDTPNKKKVGDIDGVESIEIWRHKNYDK
;
A
#
# COMPACT_ATOMS: atom_id res chain seq x y z
N MET A 1 -0.66 -42.59 60.26
CA MET A 1 0.35 -41.96 59.38
C MET A 1 -0.18 -41.66 57.98
N GLU A 2 -1.26 -42.33 57.53
CA GLU A 2 -1.78 -42.23 56.16
C GLU A 2 -2.54 -40.94 55.82
N ASN A 3 -3.21 -40.30 56.79
CA ASN A 3 -4.00 -39.09 56.49
C ASN A 3 -3.15 -37.85 56.21
N LYS A 4 -1.99 -37.67 56.89
CA LYS A 4 -1.10 -36.51 56.64
C LYS A 4 -0.52 -36.51 55.22
N ILE A 5 -0.25 -37.70 54.66
CA ILE A 5 0.27 -37.84 53.29
C ILE A 5 -0.82 -37.53 52.27
N LYS A 6 -2.06 -37.99 52.49
CA LYS A 6 -3.21 -37.65 51.63
C LYS A 6 -3.49 -36.14 51.56
N TYR A 7 -3.46 -35.43 52.70
CA TYR A 7 -3.68 -33.98 52.71
C TYR A 7 -2.55 -33.20 52.03
N ASN A 8 -1.29 -33.63 52.19
CA ASN A 8 -0.16 -33.01 51.48
C ASN A 8 -0.25 -33.23 49.96
N LEU A 9 -0.70 -34.39 49.51
CA LEU A 9 -0.85 -34.68 48.07
C LEU A 9 -1.96 -33.84 47.42
N ILE A 10 -3.10 -33.68 48.11
CA ILE A 10 -4.24 -32.88 47.63
C ILE A 10 -3.87 -31.39 47.58
N PHE A 11 -3.12 -30.90 48.57
CA PHE A 11 -2.66 -29.51 48.60
C PHE A 11 -1.65 -29.21 47.48
N LEU A 12 -0.72 -30.13 47.20
CA LEU A 12 0.20 -30.05 46.06
C LEU A 12 -0.53 -30.07 44.72
N LEU A 13 -1.60 -30.87 44.59
CA LEU A 13 -2.44 -30.90 43.39
C LEU A 13 -3.16 -29.55 43.17
N PHE A 14 -3.65 -28.92 44.24
CA PHE A 14 -4.30 -27.61 44.18
C PHE A 14 -3.32 -26.50 43.77
N ILE A 15 -2.08 -26.52 44.29
CA ILE A 15 -1.03 -25.58 43.89
C ILE A 15 -0.62 -25.81 42.43
N MET A 16 -0.52 -27.06 41.97
CA MET A 16 -0.22 -27.37 40.57
C MET A 16 -1.36 -26.94 39.62
N ILE A 17 -2.63 -27.07 40.01
CA ILE A 17 -3.77 -26.59 39.22
C ILE A 17 -3.79 -25.05 39.15
N GLN A 18 -3.42 -24.36 40.24
CA GLN A 18 -3.27 -22.90 40.23
C GLN A 18 -2.05 -22.43 39.42
N LEU A 19 -0.93 -23.17 39.45
CA LEU A 19 0.26 -22.87 38.63
C LEU A 19 0.02 -23.12 37.14
N VAL A 20 -0.73 -24.18 36.77
CA VAL A 20 -1.17 -24.43 35.39
C VAL A 20 -2.17 -23.36 34.93
N SER A 21 -3.03 -22.86 35.82
CA SER A 21 -3.91 -21.71 35.56
C SER A 21 -3.17 -20.37 35.45
N CYS A 22 -1.94 -20.27 35.96
CA CYS A 22 -1.09 -19.08 35.87
C CYS A 22 -0.08 -19.13 34.70
N GLN A 23 0.01 -20.24 33.96
CA GLN A 23 1.04 -20.42 32.93
C GLN A 23 0.62 -20.19 31.47
N ASN A 24 -0.60 -19.73 31.16
CA ASN A 24 -0.95 -19.37 29.78
C ASN A 24 -2.04 -18.29 29.65
N LYS A 25 -1.93 -17.22 30.43
CA LYS A 25 -2.42 -15.93 29.96
C LYS A 25 -1.27 -15.21 29.27
N ASN A 26 -0.92 -15.66 28.06
CA ASN A 26 -0.50 -14.72 27.04
C ASN A 26 -1.73 -13.85 26.73
N THR A 27 -2.10 -12.97 27.66
CA THR A 27 -3.04 -11.89 27.38
C THR A 27 -2.30 -10.94 26.47
N THR A 28 -2.24 -11.28 25.18
CA THR A 28 -2.14 -10.25 24.16
C THR A 28 -3.23 -9.25 24.51
N GLU A 29 -2.89 -7.97 24.65
CA GLU A 29 -3.86 -6.87 24.83
C GLU A 29 -4.75 -6.68 23.59
N CYS A 30 -4.79 -7.68 22.70
CA CYS A 30 -5.51 -7.71 21.46
C CYS A 30 -6.94 -8.18 21.70
N PRO A 31 -7.94 -7.41 21.25
CA PRO A 31 -9.32 -7.83 21.29
C PRO A 31 -9.57 -9.03 20.37
N GLU A 32 -10.73 -9.68 20.56
CA GLU A 32 -11.16 -10.84 19.76
C GLU A 32 -11.30 -10.52 18.27
N GLU A 33 -11.60 -9.27 17.91
CA GLU A 33 -11.84 -8.85 16.54
C GLU A 33 -11.03 -7.62 16.13
N GLY A 34 -10.60 -7.61 14.86
CA GLY A 34 -9.89 -6.52 14.22
C GLY A 34 -8.38 -6.72 14.15
N PHE A 35 -7.68 -5.69 13.68
CA PHE A 35 -6.22 -5.67 13.65
C PHE A 35 -5.69 -5.21 15.01
N CYS A 36 -4.62 -5.85 15.46
CA CYS A 36 -3.94 -5.47 16.69
C CYS A 36 -2.44 -5.46 16.47
N ILE A 37 -1.79 -4.39 16.91
CA ILE A 37 -0.35 -4.28 17.06
C ILE A 37 -0.06 -4.17 18.56
N SER A 38 0.62 -5.17 19.11
CA SER A 38 0.99 -5.21 20.52
C SER A 38 2.30 -5.95 20.66
N ASN A 39 3.20 -5.43 21.51
CA ASN A 39 4.52 -6.02 21.73
C ASN A 39 5.28 -6.28 20.41
N LYS A 40 5.25 -5.31 19.49
CA LYS A 40 5.91 -5.37 18.17
C LYS A 40 5.43 -6.50 17.25
N LYS A 41 4.25 -7.04 17.50
CA LYS A 41 3.66 -8.13 16.71
C LYS A 41 2.31 -7.70 16.15
N LEU A 42 2.02 -8.19 14.95
CA LEU A 42 0.75 -7.99 14.26
C LEU A 42 -0.17 -9.19 14.50
N PHE A 43 -1.45 -8.90 14.72
CA PHE A 43 -2.49 -9.90 14.85
C PHE A 43 -3.74 -9.48 14.08
N TYR A 44 -4.52 -10.47 13.66
CA TYR A 44 -5.89 -10.29 13.19
C TYR A 44 -6.80 -11.29 13.90
N ASN A 45 -7.81 -10.81 14.60
CA ASN A 45 -8.70 -11.62 15.43
C ASN A 45 -7.92 -12.58 16.36
N GLN A 46 -6.95 -12.03 17.11
CA GLN A 46 -6.00 -12.75 17.99
C GLN A 46 -5.07 -13.77 17.30
N LYS A 47 -5.20 -14.02 16.00
CA LYS A 47 -4.27 -14.85 15.26
C LYS A 47 -3.04 -14.04 14.88
N PRO A 48 -1.82 -14.53 15.17
CA PRO A 48 -0.59 -13.87 14.73
C PRO A 48 -0.53 -13.76 13.22
N LEU A 49 -0.12 -12.59 12.74
CA LEU A 49 0.23 -12.32 11.35
C LEU A 49 1.69 -11.87 11.29
N ALA A 50 2.33 -12.09 10.14
CA ALA A 50 3.67 -11.56 9.87
C ALA A 50 3.72 -10.99 8.46
N LEU A 51 4.33 -9.82 8.30
CA LEU A 51 4.78 -9.39 6.98
C LEU A 51 5.92 -10.33 6.53
N GLY A 52 6.00 -10.60 5.23
CA GLY A 52 6.86 -11.63 4.65
C GLY A 52 6.32 -13.06 4.75
N MET A 53 5.11 -13.28 5.28
CA MET A 53 4.49 -14.61 5.29
C MET A 53 3.90 -14.97 3.91
N PRO A 54 3.81 -16.26 3.55
CA PRO A 54 3.08 -16.68 2.35
C PRO A 54 1.61 -16.25 2.40
N ILE A 55 1.08 -15.80 1.27
CA ILE A 55 -0.31 -15.34 1.16
C ILE A 55 -1.33 -16.41 1.57
N GLU A 56 -1.04 -17.69 1.37
CA GLU A 56 -1.92 -18.80 1.77
C GLU A 56 -2.13 -18.84 3.29
N LYS A 57 -1.06 -18.63 4.06
CA LYS A 57 -1.14 -18.56 5.53
C LYS A 57 -1.90 -17.32 5.99
N PHE A 58 -1.77 -16.22 5.28
CA PHE A 58 -2.54 -15.00 5.58
C PHE A 58 -4.04 -15.23 5.34
N ILE A 59 -4.39 -15.87 4.22
CA ILE A 59 -5.78 -16.24 3.90
C ILE A 59 -6.36 -17.22 4.93
N GLU A 60 -5.57 -18.15 5.46
CA GLU A 60 -6.00 -19.05 6.54
C GLU A 60 -6.32 -18.29 7.83
N ALA A 61 -5.53 -17.27 8.16
CA ALA A 61 -5.75 -16.44 9.34
C ALA A 61 -7.00 -15.56 9.19
N VAL A 62 -7.13 -14.87 8.05
CA VAL A 62 -8.06 -13.76 7.82
C VAL A 62 -9.35 -14.18 7.11
N GLY A 63 -9.33 -15.30 6.39
CA GLY A 63 -10.41 -15.78 5.55
C GLY A 63 -10.18 -15.48 4.06
N LYS A 64 -11.03 -16.06 3.21
CA LYS A 64 -10.93 -15.94 1.75
C LYS A 64 -11.17 -14.50 1.28
N TYR A 65 -10.31 -14.02 0.40
CA TYR A 65 -10.45 -12.73 -0.28
C TYR A 65 -11.59 -12.74 -1.30
N ASP A 66 -12.13 -11.57 -1.64
CA ASP A 66 -13.19 -11.42 -2.63
C ASP A 66 -12.65 -11.37 -4.06
N ARG A 67 -11.52 -10.66 -4.25
CA ARG A 67 -10.92 -10.43 -5.57
C ARG A 67 -9.39 -10.49 -5.54
N LYS A 68 -8.81 -10.96 -6.64
CA LYS A 68 -7.37 -10.88 -6.93
C LYS A 68 -7.18 -9.94 -8.11
N ILE A 69 -6.28 -8.96 -7.97
CA ILE A 69 -5.98 -7.94 -8.97
C ILE A 69 -4.48 -7.96 -9.22
N GLU A 70 -4.08 -8.01 -10.48
CA GLU A 70 -2.68 -7.97 -10.89
C GLU A 70 -2.44 -6.74 -11.75
N HIS A 71 -1.31 -6.08 -11.55
CA HIS A 71 -0.80 -5.08 -12.48
C HIS A 71 0.67 -5.36 -12.76
N SER A 72 1.10 -5.05 -13.98
CA SER A 72 2.46 -5.30 -14.44
C SER A 72 3.12 -4.00 -14.83
N ILE A 73 4.35 -3.76 -14.40
CA ILE A 73 5.15 -2.60 -14.80
C ILE A 73 6.41 -3.10 -15.49
N GLY A 74 6.90 -2.38 -16.50
CA GLY A 74 8.08 -2.77 -17.28
C GLY A 74 7.77 -3.86 -18.31
N GLY A 75 8.79 -4.61 -18.74
CA GLY A 75 8.70 -5.50 -19.91
C GLY A 75 9.01 -4.80 -21.24
N GLU A 76 9.29 -3.50 -21.19
CA GLU A 76 9.62 -2.68 -22.33
C GLU A 76 11.03 -2.99 -22.84
N ILE A 77 11.20 -2.85 -24.15
CA ILE A 77 12.50 -2.93 -24.80
C ILE A 77 12.84 -1.53 -25.31
N TYR A 78 13.82 -0.90 -24.68
CA TYR A 78 14.36 0.38 -25.13
C TYR A 78 15.46 0.10 -26.15
N LYS A 79 15.31 0.64 -27.35
CA LYS A 79 16.33 0.57 -28.39
C LYS A 79 16.79 1.97 -28.72
N GLU A 80 18.10 2.14 -28.79
CA GLU A 80 18.75 3.38 -29.19
C GLU A 80 19.67 3.10 -30.39
N TRP A 81 19.76 4.06 -31.29
CA TRP A 81 20.59 4.03 -32.48
C TRP A 81 21.42 5.31 -32.56
N TYR A 82 22.70 5.17 -32.87
CA TYR A 82 23.64 6.30 -32.88
C TYR A 82 24.33 6.44 -34.23
N TRP A 83 24.30 7.65 -34.78
CA TRP A 83 25.15 8.09 -35.88
C TRP A 83 26.26 8.95 -35.28
N LYS A 84 27.36 8.32 -34.86
CA LYS A 84 28.46 8.93 -34.11
C LYS A 84 29.13 10.06 -34.88
N LYS A 85 29.30 9.91 -36.19
CA LYS A 85 29.94 10.92 -37.05
C LYS A 85 29.09 12.19 -37.13
N GLN A 86 27.78 12.03 -37.33
CA GLN A 86 26.84 13.15 -37.46
C GLN A 86 26.30 13.64 -36.11
N LYS A 87 26.56 12.90 -35.03
CA LYS A 87 26.02 13.12 -33.68
C LYS A 87 24.49 13.09 -33.63
N TYR A 88 23.87 12.22 -34.43
CA TYR A 88 22.44 11.95 -34.34
C TYR A 88 22.18 10.76 -33.44
N GLU A 89 21.02 10.76 -32.79
CA GLU A 89 20.51 9.64 -32.02
C GLU A 89 19.04 9.39 -32.35
N ALA A 90 18.63 8.14 -32.34
CA ALA A 90 17.22 7.77 -32.32
C ALA A 90 16.96 6.83 -31.15
N TYR A 91 15.77 6.90 -30.58
CA TYR A 91 15.34 6.01 -29.52
C TYR A 91 13.86 5.65 -29.65
N THR A 92 13.51 4.44 -29.23
CA THR A 92 12.10 4.02 -29.15
C THR A 92 11.41 4.70 -27.98
N SER A 93 10.26 5.31 -28.25
CA SER A 93 9.38 5.89 -27.23
C SER A 93 7.93 5.60 -27.60
N LYS A 94 7.20 4.90 -26.74
CA LYS A 94 5.74 4.66 -26.85
C LYS A 94 5.27 4.20 -28.24
N GLY A 95 5.97 3.24 -28.83
CA GLY A 95 5.63 2.67 -30.15
C GLY A 95 6.07 3.50 -31.36
N LYS A 96 6.73 4.64 -31.16
CA LYS A 96 7.38 5.45 -32.21
C LYS A 96 8.90 5.48 -32.02
N ILE A 97 9.60 6.02 -33.02
CA ILE A 97 11.02 6.33 -32.93
C ILE A 97 11.20 7.84 -32.96
N THR A 98 11.76 8.39 -31.89
CA THR A 98 12.17 9.79 -31.83
C THR A 98 13.60 9.89 -32.33
N PHE A 99 13.84 10.70 -33.36
CA PHE A 99 15.14 10.99 -33.93
C PHE A 99 15.57 12.41 -33.58
N ARG A 100 16.65 12.52 -32.82
CA ARG A 100 17.26 13.78 -32.42
C ARG A 100 18.38 14.13 -33.39
N LEU A 101 18.21 15.26 -34.06
CA LEU A 101 19.21 15.81 -35.00
C LEU A 101 20.26 16.66 -34.26
N LYS A 102 19.82 17.38 -33.22
CA LYS A 102 20.65 18.14 -32.28
C LYS A 102 19.83 18.45 -31.03
N GLU A 103 20.44 19.14 -30.06
CA GLU A 103 19.76 19.60 -28.86
C GLU A 103 18.47 20.37 -29.20
N ASN A 104 17.35 19.92 -28.66
CA ASN A 104 16.01 20.47 -28.88
C ASN A 104 15.46 20.38 -30.32
N GLU A 105 16.06 19.60 -31.22
CA GLU A 105 15.50 19.32 -32.55
C GLU A 105 15.21 17.82 -32.72
N TYR A 106 13.91 17.49 -32.70
CA TYR A 106 13.40 16.12 -32.75
C TYR A 106 12.47 15.91 -33.95
N LYS A 107 12.52 14.72 -34.54
CA LYS A 107 11.56 14.25 -35.55
C LYS A 107 11.04 12.87 -35.15
N GLU A 108 9.77 12.63 -35.38
CA GLU A 108 9.16 11.32 -35.16
C GLU A 108 9.13 10.50 -36.45
N TYR A 109 9.39 9.21 -36.31
CA TYR A 109 9.33 8.22 -37.37
C TYR A 109 8.56 6.99 -36.88
N SER A 110 7.87 6.32 -37.81
CA SER A 110 7.13 5.09 -37.50
C SER A 110 8.03 3.86 -37.40
N ASN A 111 9.21 3.90 -38.03
CA ASN A 111 10.17 2.79 -38.05
C ASN A 111 11.60 3.31 -38.34
N ILE A 112 12.61 2.46 -38.11
CA ILE A 112 14.03 2.84 -38.22
C ILE A 112 14.48 2.87 -39.68
N GLU A 113 13.83 2.08 -40.54
CA GLU A 113 14.12 1.97 -41.96
C GLU A 113 13.93 3.31 -42.69
N GLU A 114 12.94 4.11 -42.30
CA GLU A 114 12.74 5.47 -42.81
C GLU A 114 13.91 6.40 -42.50
N ILE A 115 14.46 6.31 -41.28
CA ILE A 115 15.63 7.09 -40.86
C ILE A 115 16.85 6.61 -41.63
N ILE A 116 17.05 5.30 -41.74
CA ILE A 116 18.18 4.71 -42.48
C ILE A 116 18.15 5.13 -43.95
N LYS A 117 16.97 5.14 -44.59
CA LYS A 117 16.81 5.56 -45.98
C LYS A 117 17.22 7.02 -46.20
N LYS A 118 17.01 7.89 -45.21
CA LYS A 118 17.25 9.33 -45.32
C LYS A 118 18.63 9.77 -44.85
N TYR A 119 19.14 9.14 -43.79
CA TYR A 119 20.36 9.56 -43.09
C TYR A 119 21.49 8.52 -43.16
N GLY A 120 21.25 7.39 -43.84
CA GLY A 120 22.18 6.27 -43.90
C GLY A 120 22.11 5.39 -42.66
N LYS A 121 22.88 4.29 -42.68
CA LYS A 121 22.91 3.31 -41.58
C LYS A 121 23.62 3.90 -40.35
N TYR A 122 23.08 3.64 -39.16
CA TYR A 122 23.68 4.01 -37.88
C TYR A 122 25.00 3.26 -37.64
N ASP A 123 25.86 3.83 -36.78
CA ASP A 123 27.17 3.27 -36.40
C ASP A 123 27.07 2.26 -35.26
N SER A 124 26.12 2.43 -34.34
CA SER A 124 25.91 1.52 -33.21
C SER A 124 24.47 1.53 -32.70
N THR A 125 24.11 0.50 -31.96
CA THR A 125 22.82 0.38 -31.28
C THR A 125 23.01 -0.08 -29.84
N ASN A 126 22.13 0.38 -28.95
CA ASN A 126 21.97 -0.10 -27.59
C ASN A 126 20.57 -0.70 -27.45
N VAL A 127 20.46 -1.82 -26.74
CA VAL A 127 19.17 -2.49 -26.48
C VAL A 127 19.10 -2.83 -25.00
N GLU A 128 18.24 -2.13 -24.29
CA GLU A 128 17.94 -2.37 -22.89
C GLU A 128 16.59 -3.08 -22.78
N LYS A 129 16.55 -4.11 -21.93
CA LYS A 129 15.32 -4.85 -21.62
C LYS A 129 15.01 -4.64 -20.14
N VAL A 130 13.90 -3.97 -19.88
CA VAL A 130 13.40 -3.82 -18.51
C VAL A 130 12.58 -5.06 -18.17
N ALA A 131 12.93 -5.74 -17.08
CA ALA A 131 12.16 -6.90 -16.63
C ALA A 131 10.72 -6.49 -16.28
N THR A 132 9.75 -7.35 -16.62
CA THR A 132 8.37 -7.16 -16.15
C THR A 132 8.30 -7.48 -14.67
N ASP A 133 7.83 -6.53 -13.88
CA ASP A 133 7.48 -6.72 -12.48
C ASP A 133 5.96 -6.84 -12.34
N ILE A 134 5.51 -7.89 -11.64
CA ILE A 134 4.07 -8.17 -11.46
C ILE A 134 3.76 -8.00 -9.99
N SER A 135 2.96 -6.98 -9.70
CA SER A 135 2.41 -6.75 -8.38
C SER A 135 1.01 -7.35 -8.26
N THR A 136 0.80 -8.13 -7.21
CA THR A 136 -0.48 -8.80 -6.94
C THR A 136 -1.15 -8.19 -5.72
N PHE A 137 -2.45 -7.94 -5.81
CA PHE A 137 -3.30 -7.47 -4.73
C PHE A 137 -4.43 -8.44 -4.45
N TYR A 138 -4.60 -8.80 -3.19
CA TYR A 138 -5.74 -9.57 -2.70
C TYR A 138 -6.66 -8.64 -1.92
N VAL A 139 -7.94 -8.61 -2.28
CA VAL A 139 -8.89 -7.59 -1.79
C VAL A 139 -10.01 -8.26 -1.00
N TRP A 140 -10.24 -7.79 0.22
CA TRP A 140 -11.40 -8.10 1.05
C TRP A 140 -12.35 -6.91 1.01
N ASP A 141 -13.26 -6.94 0.03
CA ASP A 141 -14.17 -5.83 -0.28
C ASP A 141 -15.02 -5.46 0.92
N LYS A 142 -15.60 -6.46 1.61
CA LYS A 142 -16.50 -6.23 2.76
C LYS A 142 -15.77 -5.81 4.02
N LEU A 143 -14.52 -6.25 4.18
CA LEU A 143 -13.71 -5.89 5.34
C LEU A 143 -13.00 -4.55 5.15
N GLY A 144 -12.94 -4.03 3.92
CA GLY A 144 -12.39 -2.71 3.64
C GLY A 144 -10.87 -2.64 3.67
N PHE A 145 -10.19 -3.71 3.27
CA PHE A 145 -8.73 -3.69 3.09
C PHE A 145 -8.27 -4.54 1.90
N ASN A 146 -7.05 -4.27 1.43
CA ASN A 146 -6.33 -5.10 0.46
C ASN A 146 -4.91 -5.39 0.94
N VAL A 147 -4.29 -6.41 0.36
CA VAL A 147 -2.92 -6.84 0.68
C VAL A 147 -2.10 -6.88 -0.59
N TRP A 148 -0.95 -6.20 -0.58
CA TRP A 148 0.06 -6.30 -1.63
C TRP A 148 0.97 -7.49 -1.39
N VAL A 149 1.18 -8.26 -2.44
CA VAL A 149 2.00 -9.48 -2.44
C VAL A 149 3.08 -9.36 -3.51
N ASP A 150 4.32 -9.52 -3.10
CA ASP A 150 5.50 -9.62 -3.96
C ASP A 150 6.05 -11.05 -3.86
N LYS A 151 6.22 -11.72 -5.00
CA LYS A 151 6.74 -13.11 -5.08
C LYS A 151 6.06 -14.10 -4.12
N GLY A 152 4.75 -13.95 -3.94
CA GLY A 152 3.94 -14.83 -3.07
C GLY A 152 3.97 -14.48 -1.58
N MET A 153 4.74 -13.47 -1.18
CA MET A 153 4.86 -13.02 0.21
C MET A 153 4.08 -11.73 0.47
N VAL A 154 3.41 -11.67 1.61
CA VAL A 154 2.66 -10.49 2.08
C VAL A 154 3.64 -9.37 2.40
N GLU A 155 3.59 -8.26 1.67
CA GLU A 155 4.51 -7.13 1.90
C GLU A 155 3.85 -5.97 2.65
N GLN A 156 2.58 -5.73 2.34
CA GLN A 156 1.85 -4.59 2.88
C GLN A 156 0.35 -4.86 2.97
N ILE A 157 -0.26 -4.41 4.06
CA ILE A 157 -1.70 -4.43 4.28
C ILE A 157 -2.19 -2.98 4.20
N ASN A 158 -3.17 -2.73 3.34
CA ASN A 158 -3.76 -1.42 3.08
C ASN A 158 -5.21 -1.43 3.54
N ILE A 159 -5.49 -0.77 4.66
CA ILE A 159 -6.82 -0.66 5.26
C ILE A 159 -7.41 0.69 4.85
N SER A 160 -8.69 0.70 4.46
CA SER A 160 -9.37 1.88 3.88
C SER A 160 -10.55 2.34 4.73
N PRO A 161 -10.33 3.14 5.80
CA PRO A 161 -11.42 3.69 6.61
C PRO A 161 -12.33 4.68 5.87
N ILE A 162 -11.80 5.38 4.87
CA ILE A 162 -12.56 6.26 3.98
C ILE A 162 -12.62 5.62 2.60
N HIS A 163 -13.82 5.57 2.01
CA HIS A 163 -13.98 4.98 0.68
C HIS A 163 -13.31 5.86 -0.37
N LYS A 164 -12.66 5.24 -1.36
CA LYS A 164 -11.98 5.96 -2.44
C LYS A 164 -12.84 7.00 -3.16
N THR A 165 -14.14 6.76 -3.33
CA THR A 165 -15.05 7.70 -4.02
C THR A 165 -15.33 8.97 -3.23
N LYS A 166 -14.95 9.01 -1.94
CA LYS A 166 -14.97 10.22 -1.11
C LYS A 166 -13.65 10.99 -1.20
N MET A 167 -12.55 10.31 -1.54
CA MET A 167 -11.20 10.86 -1.61
C MET A 167 -10.79 11.26 -3.02
N PHE A 168 -11.40 10.64 -4.02
CA PHE A 168 -11.28 10.97 -5.42
C PHE A 168 -12.67 11.32 -5.90
N GLU A 169 -12.88 12.58 -6.32
CA GLU A 169 -13.88 12.79 -7.35
C GLU A 169 -13.38 11.97 -8.52
N LEU A 170 -13.92 10.77 -8.76
CA LEU A 170 -13.78 10.15 -10.07
C LEU A 170 -14.58 11.04 -11.01
N LYS A 171 -13.99 12.15 -11.47
CA LYS A 171 -14.59 12.82 -12.61
C LYS A 171 -14.51 11.77 -13.71
N GLN A 172 -15.60 11.55 -14.41
CA GLN A 172 -15.54 10.77 -15.65
C GLN A 172 -14.55 11.40 -16.66
N SER A 173 -14.07 12.64 -16.42
CA SER A 173 -12.96 13.28 -17.14
C SER A 173 -11.56 12.97 -16.59
N ASP A 174 -11.41 12.21 -15.51
CA ASP A 174 -10.10 11.84 -14.95
C ASP A 174 -9.47 10.66 -15.71
N GLU A 175 -10.28 9.88 -16.45
CA GLU A 175 -9.73 9.00 -17.49
C GLU A 175 -9.01 9.80 -18.59
N GLU A 176 -9.36 11.07 -18.82
CA GLU A 176 -8.68 11.97 -19.77
C GLU A 176 -7.58 12.83 -19.11
N ILE A 177 -7.75 13.23 -17.85
CA ILE A 177 -6.79 14.10 -17.13
C ILE A 177 -5.66 13.30 -16.48
N LEU A 178 -5.88 12.08 -15.94
CA LEU A 178 -4.80 11.24 -15.40
C LEU A 178 -4.06 10.45 -16.49
N ALA A 179 -4.73 10.13 -17.60
CA ALA A 179 -4.08 9.73 -18.85
C ALA A 179 -3.05 10.77 -19.32
N LYS A 180 -3.39 12.05 -19.20
CA LYS A 180 -2.52 13.19 -19.52
C LYS A 180 -1.65 13.65 -18.35
N GLY A 181 -1.90 13.18 -17.12
CA GLY A 181 -1.25 13.64 -15.88
C GLY A 181 -0.19 12.68 -15.35
N LEU A 182 -0.27 11.39 -15.69
CA LEU A 182 0.87 10.45 -15.61
C LEU A 182 1.98 10.81 -16.60
N LEU A 183 1.64 11.58 -17.63
CA LEU A 183 2.52 11.96 -18.71
C LEU A 183 2.64 13.49 -18.73
N LEU A 184 3.63 14.03 -18.02
CA LEU A 184 3.97 15.46 -18.00
C LEU A 184 4.24 16.06 -19.41
N ASP A 185 4.23 15.23 -20.47
CA ASP A 185 4.47 15.57 -21.87
C ASP A 185 3.19 15.73 -22.72
N GLY A 186 1.99 15.41 -22.18
CA GLY A 186 0.71 15.53 -22.89
C GLY A 186 0.41 14.46 -23.95
N SER A 187 1.17 13.36 -24.00
CA SER A 187 0.91 12.24 -24.91
C SER A 187 -0.27 11.34 -24.47
N GLU A 188 -0.88 10.62 -25.42
CA GLU A 188 -1.93 9.65 -25.11
C GLU A 188 -1.34 8.40 -24.41
N PRO A 189 -1.98 7.86 -23.37
CA PRO A 189 -1.52 6.65 -22.72
C PRO A 189 -1.75 5.43 -23.60
N THR A 190 -0.80 4.52 -23.55
CA THR A 190 -0.87 3.19 -24.15
C THR A 190 -1.98 2.34 -23.52
N ASP A 191 -2.42 1.29 -24.20
CA ASP A 191 -3.42 0.36 -23.67
C ASP A 191 -2.93 -0.38 -22.41
N GLU A 192 -1.62 -0.60 -22.29
CA GLU A 192 -1.00 -1.19 -21.11
C GLU A 192 -1.05 -0.23 -19.91
N GLU A 193 -0.74 1.06 -20.11
CA GLU A 193 -0.88 2.09 -19.07
C GLU A 193 -2.33 2.21 -18.60
N LYS A 194 -3.31 2.21 -19.51
CA LYS A 194 -4.74 2.20 -19.17
C LYS A 194 -5.12 0.96 -18.37
N LYS A 195 -4.67 -0.23 -18.79
CA LYS A 195 -4.93 -1.49 -18.08
C LYS A 195 -4.34 -1.47 -16.67
N ASN A 196 -3.11 -0.99 -16.52
CA ASN A 196 -2.44 -0.88 -15.23
C ASN A 196 -3.13 0.13 -14.31
N TYR A 197 -3.53 1.29 -14.83
CA TYR A 197 -4.31 2.26 -14.08
C TYR A 197 -5.62 1.65 -13.56
N ASN A 198 -6.37 0.98 -14.44
CA ASN A 198 -7.61 0.30 -14.07
C ASN A 198 -7.38 -0.76 -12.99
N ALA A 199 -6.27 -1.51 -13.05
CA ALA A 199 -5.89 -2.46 -12.01
C ALA A 199 -5.57 -1.77 -10.68
N ILE A 200 -4.80 -0.67 -10.68
CA ILE A 200 -4.52 0.12 -9.48
C ILE A 200 -5.80 0.67 -8.84
N MET A 201 -6.74 1.14 -9.64
CA MET A 201 -8.03 1.62 -9.13
C MET A 201 -8.92 0.48 -8.65
N ALA A 202 -8.86 -0.68 -9.32
CA ALA A 202 -9.63 -1.86 -8.97
C ALA A 202 -9.14 -2.54 -7.68
N ARG A 203 -7.87 -2.37 -7.27
CA ARG A 203 -7.36 -2.95 -6.01
C ARG A 203 -8.01 -2.39 -4.75
N GLN A 204 -8.63 -1.22 -4.86
CA GLN A 204 -9.30 -0.58 -3.73
C GLN A 204 -10.55 -1.39 -3.32
N PRO A 205 -10.79 -1.59 -2.01
CA PRO A 205 -11.98 -2.25 -1.50
C PRO A 205 -13.27 -1.51 -1.90
N LYS A 206 -14.36 -2.25 -2.07
CA LYS A 206 -15.69 -1.68 -2.36
C LYS A 206 -16.43 -1.14 -1.13
N SER A 207 -15.97 -1.46 0.07
CA SER A 207 -16.54 -0.96 1.32
C SER A 207 -15.45 -0.38 2.20
N GLU A 208 -15.86 0.50 3.11
CA GLU A 208 -14.96 1.08 4.10
C GLU A 208 -14.67 0.09 5.20
N PHE A 209 -13.47 0.19 5.76
CA PHE A 209 -13.14 -0.50 6.98
C PHE A 209 -13.97 0.08 8.13
N LYS A 210 -14.70 -0.80 8.83
CA LYS A 210 -15.50 -0.47 10.02
C LYS A 210 -15.13 -1.33 11.24
N GLY A 211 -13.98 -2.00 11.20
CA GLY A 211 -13.51 -2.86 12.29
C GLY A 211 -12.74 -2.10 13.37
N ASN A 212 -12.13 -2.85 14.28
CA ASN A 212 -11.26 -2.31 15.32
C ASN A 212 -9.80 -2.30 14.87
N ILE A 213 -9.07 -1.26 15.27
CA ILE A 213 -7.61 -1.22 15.27
C ILE A 213 -7.16 -1.05 16.71
N THR A 214 -6.24 -1.89 17.17
CA THR A 214 -5.66 -1.81 18.51
C THR A 214 -4.16 -1.59 18.43
N TYR A 215 -3.66 -0.65 19.24
CA TYR A 215 -2.24 -0.36 19.39
C TYR A 215 -1.87 -0.31 20.87
N ASN A 216 -1.00 -1.24 21.31
CA ASN A 216 -0.52 -1.36 22.69
C ASN A 216 -1.65 -1.19 23.73
N GLY A 217 -2.72 -1.99 23.55
CA GLY A 217 -3.88 -2.05 24.44
C GLY A 217 -4.91 -0.92 24.28
N ASN A 218 -4.69 0.03 23.35
CA ASN A 218 -5.63 1.12 23.08
C ASN A 218 -6.34 0.88 21.75
N THR A 219 -7.68 0.91 21.73
CA THR A 219 -8.49 0.51 20.58
C THR A 219 -9.28 1.67 19.99
N ALA A 220 -9.21 1.82 18.66
CA ALA A 220 -10.09 2.66 17.86
C ALA A 220 -11.12 1.80 17.12
N ASP A 221 -12.39 2.11 17.31
CA ASP A 221 -13.53 1.50 16.60
C ASP A 221 -13.89 2.34 15.37
N PHE A 222 -13.52 1.86 14.18
CA PHE A 222 -13.77 2.58 12.94
C PHE A 222 -15.22 2.50 12.44
N SER A 223 -16.09 1.72 13.10
CA SER A 223 -17.54 1.86 12.89
C SER A 223 -18.07 3.18 13.46
N LYS A 224 -17.35 3.79 14.42
CA LYS A 224 -17.71 5.02 15.12
C LYS A 224 -16.79 6.20 14.83
N ILE A 225 -15.79 6.03 13.97
CA ILE A 225 -14.89 7.10 13.51
C ILE A 225 -15.39 7.57 12.15
N GLY A 226 -15.89 8.80 12.10
CA GLY A 226 -16.36 9.44 10.88
C GLY A 226 -15.24 10.14 10.09
N TYR A 227 -15.63 10.78 8.99
CA TYR A 227 -14.68 11.44 8.08
C TYR A 227 -14.08 12.74 8.63
N LYS A 228 -14.52 13.23 9.80
CA LYS A 228 -13.97 14.42 10.47
C LYS A 228 -13.29 14.08 11.80
N ASP A 229 -13.09 12.79 12.08
CA ASP A 229 -12.73 12.27 13.40
C ASP A 229 -11.25 11.86 13.51
N TRP A 230 -10.34 12.52 12.76
CA TRP A 230 -8.90 12.27 12.87
C TRP A 230 -8.40 12.28 14.33
N GLN A 231 -8.75 13.32 15.09
CA GLN A 231 -8.33 13.46 16.49
C GLN A 231 -8.90 12.37 17.39
N LYS A 232 -10.12 11.90 17.12
CA LYS A 232 -10.74 10.80 17.86
C LYS A 232 -10.00 9.49 17.59
N ALA A 233 -9.62 9.22 16.35
CA ALA A 233 -8.84 8.02 16.00
C ALA A 233 -7.47 8.02 16.70
N VAL A 234 -6.72 9.11 16.58
CA VAL A 234 -5.38 9.26 17.17
C VAL A 234 -5.40 9.20 18.70
N SER A 235 -6.36 9.88 19.34
CA SER A 235 -6.50 9.84 20.81
C SER A 235 -6.94 8.47 21.33
N SER A 236 -7.84 7.78 20.63
CA SER A 236 -8.30 6.43 21.00
C SER A 236 -7.17 5.40 20.94
N LEU A 237 -6.22 5.56 20.01
CA LEU A 237 -5.03 4.71 19.89
C LEU A 237 -3.86 5.16 20.77
N LYS A 238 -3.96 6.33 21.42
CA LYS A 238 -2.86 7.00 22.14
C LYS A 238 -1.59 7.17 21.29
N ILE A 239 -1.77 7.59 20.04
CA ILE A 239 -0.67 7.88 19.11
C ILE A 239 -0.51 9.38 18.83
N ALA A 240 -0.85 10.20 19.83
CA ALA A 240 -0.69 11.65 19.82
C ALA A 240 0.65 12.05 20.47
N GLY A 241 1.14 13.25 20.18
CA GLY A 241 2.31 13.82 20.85
C GLY A 241 3.65 13.59 20.12
N SER A 242 4.75 13.92 20.81
CA SER A 242 6.12 13.99 20.25
C SER A 242 6.77 12.64 19.95
N ASP A 243 6.19 11.54 20.43
CA ASP A 243 6.76 10.20 20.35
C ASP A 243 6.51 9.53 18.98
N PHE A 244 5.78 10.21 18.10
CA PHE A 244 5.39 9.72 16.77
C PHE A 244 5.90 10.66 15.68
N ASP A 245 6.27 10.11 14.53
CA ASP A 245 6.84 10.86 13.40
C ASP A 245 5.73 11.22 12.39
N PRO A 246 5.65 12.47 11.91
CA PRO A 246 6.41 13.65 12.37
C PRO A 246 6.02 14.15 13.77
N PRO A 247 7.01 14.60 14.59
CA PRO A 247 6.78 14.99 15.98
C PRO A 247 5.94 16.26 16.03
N GLY A 248 4.67 16.12 16.43
CA GLY A 248 3.75 17.24 16.60
C GLY A 248 2.38 17.05 15.93
N ASP A 249 1.37 17.71 16.48
CA ASP A 249 -0.02 17.68 16.00
C ASP A 249 -0.31 18.74 14.92
N SER A 250 0.68 19.06 14.09
CA SER A 250 0.53 20.01 12.99
C SER A 250 -0.64 19.60 12.08
N GLU A 251 -1.43 20.59 11.66
CA GLU A 251 -2.58 20.36 10.78
C GLU A 251 -2.13 19.71 9.46
N GLY A 252 -2.60 18.49 9.19
CA GLY A 252 -2.31 17.74 7.96
C GLY A 252 -1.29 16.61 8.08
N TRP A 253 -0.67 16.39 9.25
CA TRP A 253 0.33 15.32 9.39
C TRP A 253 -0.29 13.94 9.60
N SER A 254 0.30 12.95 8.92
CA SER A 254 0.05 11.51 9.14
C SER A 254 0.76 11.04 10.42
N ARG A 255 0.57 9.78 10.82
CA ARG A 255 1.30 9.17 11.95
C ARG A 255 2.08 7.96 11.50
N TRP A 256 3.38 7.93 11.78
CA TRP A 256 4.25 6.79 11.54
C TRP A 256 4.65 6.17 12.87
N ILE A 257 4.43 4.86 12.98
CA ILE A 257 4.76 4.04 14.14
C ILE A 257 5.78 3.02 13.67
N LYS A 258 6.96 3.06 14.28
CA LYS A 258 8.05 2.10 14.02
C LYS A 258 8.17 1.17 15.21
N GLU A 259 7.61 -0.03 15.09
CA GLU A 259 7.65 -1.04 16.15
C GLU A 259 9.00 -1.76 16.20
N ASP A 260 9.48 -2.15 15.02
CA ASP A 260 10.80 -2.73 14.80
C ASP A 260 11.28 -2.44 13.36
N TYR A 261 12.32 -3.14 12.92
CA TYR A 261 12.86 -2.99 11.58
C TYR A 261 11.93 -3.59 10.50
N GLU A 262 11.00 -4.47 10.87
CA GLU A 262 10.17 -5.24 9.94
C GLU A 262 8.68 -4.88 9.97
N LEU A 263 8.24 -4.06 10.93
CA LEU A 263 6.86 -3.66 11.13
C LEU A 263 6.73 -2.14 11.30
N TYR A 264 6.19 -1.52 10.27
CA TYR A 264 5.85 -0.11 10.22
C TYR A 264 4.36 0.05 10.05
N VAL A 265 3.79 1.05 10.72
CA VAL A 265 2.38 1.39 10.60
C VAL A 265 2.25 2.87 10.29
N THR A 266 1.53 3.17 9.22
CA THR A 266 1.27 4.53 8.78
C THR A 266 -0.23 4.77 8.81
N LEU A 267 -0.69 5.70 9.66
CA LEU A 267 -2.05 6.23 9.59
C LEU A 267 -2.01 7.53 8.79
N LYS A 268 -2.52 7.50 7.56
CA LYS A 268 -2.54 8.65 6.68
C LYS A 268 -3.70 9.56 7.04
N ARG A 269 -3.43 10.86 7.21
CA ARG A 269 -4.47 11.88 7.42
C ARG A 269 -4.85 12.47 6.08
N PHE A 270 -6.15 12.53 5.80
CA PHE A 270 -6.67 13.29 4.66
C PHE A 270 -7.52 14.46 5.15
N ASN A 271 -7.23 15.64 4.62
CA ASN A 271 -7.93 16.87 4.92
C ASN A 271 -8.19 17.68 3.65
N ASN A 272 -9.45 18.07 3.40
CA ASN A 272 -9.84 18.83 2.21
C ASN A 272 -10.10 20.33 2.46
N LYS A 273 -9.61 20.90 3.57
CA LYS A 273 -9.77 22.33 3.93
C LYS A 273 -9.22 23.28 2.86
N ASN A 274 -8.08 22.93 2.24
CA ASN A 274 -7.32 23.85 1.38
C ASN A 274 -7.64 23.76 -0.12
N GLY A 275 -8.55 22.85 -0.54
CA GLY A 275 -9.12 22.83 -1.90
C GLY A 275 -8.10 23.00 -3.03
N GLY A 276 -7.12 22.12 -3.14
CA GLY A 276 -6.20 22.02 -4.29
C GLY A 276 -6.81 21.27 -5.48
N LEU A 277 -6.12 21.33 -6.64
CA LEU A 277 -6.52 20.65 -7.89
C LEU A 277 -6.76 19.14 -7.71
N ASP A 278 -6.05 18.52 -6.76
CA ASP A 278 -6.09 17.08 -6.48
C ASP A 278 -6.92 16.72 -5.24
N THR A 279 -7.63 17.69 -4.65
CA THR A 279 -8.53 17.42 -3.51
C THR A 279 -10.00 17.50 -3.96
N PRO A 280 -10.86 16.55 -3.56
CA PRO A 280 -12.28 16.59 -3.86
C PRO A 280 -12.91 17.91 -3.43
N ASN A 281 -13.82 18.42 -4.26
CA ASN A 281 -14.53 19.65 -3.96
C ASN A 281 -15.37 19.45 -2.69
N LYS A 282 -15.02 20.22 -1.66
CA LYS A 282 -15.72 20.27 -0.37
C LYS A 282 -17.24 20.46 -0.52
N LYS A 283 -17.71 21.17 -1.55
CA LYS A 283 -19.16 21.34 -1.81
C LYS A 283 -19.86 20.04 -2.20
N LYS A 284 -19.14 19.05 -2.76
CA LYS A 284 -19.70 17.77 -3.21
C LYS A 284 -19.55 16.66 -2.17
N VAL A 285 -18.38 16.54 -1.56
CA VAL A 285 -18.09 15.42 -0.63
C VAL A 285 -18.21 15.79 0.85
N GLY A 286 -18.44 17.07 1.17
CA GLY A 286 -18.44 17.61 2.53
C GLY A 286 -17.02 17.86 3.05
N ASP A 287 -16.88 18.35 4.28
CA ASP A 287 -15.56 18.44 4.91
C ASP A 287 -15.07 17.05 5.29
N ILE A 288 -13.78 16.83 5.06
CA ILE A 288 -13.07 15.64 5.47
C ILE A 288 -11.83 16.10 6.25
N ASP A 289 -11.64 15.51 7.43
CA ASP A 289 -10.46 15.58 8.28
C ASP A 289 -10.36 14.26 9.06
N GLY A 290 -9.94 13.20 8.37
CA GLY A 290 -10.06 11.83 8.84
C GLY A 290 -8.86 10.96 8.47
N VAL A 291 -8.96 9.68 8.83
CA VAL A 291 -7.95 8.67 8.49
C VAL A 291 -8.21 8.18 7.06
N GLU A 292 -7.34 8.56 6.13
CA GLU A 292 -7.38 8.17 4.72
C GLU A 292 -7.20 6.66 4.55
N SER A 293 -6.07 6.18 5.07
CA SER A 293 -5.65 4.79 5.03
C SER A 293 -4.85 4.45 6.28
N ILE A 294 -4.80 3.16 6.58
CA ILE A 294 -3.86 2.59 7.55
C ILE A 294 -3.05 1.57 6.79
N GLU A 295 -1.73 1.79 6.74
CA GLU A 295 -0.80 0.97 5.97
C GLU A 295 0.12 0.26 6.96
N ILE A 296 0.12 -1.07 6.92
CA ILE A 296 1.02 -1.91 7.72
C ILE A 296 2.00 -2.54 6.76
N TRP A 297 3.28 -2.16 6.84
CA TRP A 297 4.27 -2.48 5.82
C TRP A 297 5.64 -2.76 6.43
N ARG A 298 6.46 -3.49 5.68
CA ARG A 298 7.83 -3.82 6.06
C ARG A 298 8.77 -2.81 5.43
N HIS A 299 9.64 -2.19 6.22
CA HIS A 299 10.73 -1.40 5.65
C HIS A 299 11.74 -2.36 5.03
N LYS A 300 11.70 -2.50 3.71
CA LYS A 300 12.81 -3.12 2.98
C LYS A 300 13.96 -2.11 3.02
N ASN A 301 15.15 -2.50 3.50
CA ASN A 301 16.37 -1.81 3.09
C ASN A 301 16.38 -1.85 1.56
N TYR A 302 16.08 -0.71 0.94
CA TYR A 302 16.52 -0.46 -0.42
C TYR A 302 18.02 -0.14 -0.37
N ASP A 303 18.82 -1.09 0.11
CA ASP A 303 20.25 -1.14 -0.12
C ASP A 303 20.47 -2.03 -1.34
N LYS A 304 20.34 -1.42 -2.52
CA LYS A 304 20.95 -1.90 -3.76
C LYS A 304 21.46 -0.73 -4.56
#